data_AF-A0A0R3MHT1-F1
#
_entry.id   AF-A0A0R3MHT1-F1
#
_cell.length_a   1.000
_cell.length_b   1.000
_cell.length_c   1.000
_cell.angle_alpha   90.00
_cell.angle_beta   90.00
_cell.angle_gamma   90.00
#
_symmetry.space_group_name_H-M   'P 1'
#
loop_
_entity.id
_entity.type
_entity.pdbx_description
1 polymer ?
#
loop_
_entity_poly.entity_id
_entity_poly.type
_entity_poly.pdbx_seq_one_letter_code
_entity_poly.pdbx_strand_id
1 'polypeptide(L)'
;MGRKTSSEKLLIIRLLVSLIIAVVTILVDQAHAQPSEPPGTLSGTFVVPPSSELAAACHKGFAPLRDEAERRGRLVKAASERKAPRDEACQLIGSFREAELRMIRYVDANSAKCGLQDIATRLKAGRAKTEEMHRRLCAVPGV
;
A
#
# COMPACT_ATOMS: atom_id res chain seq x y z
N MET A 1 20.38 50.35 -7.99
CA MET A 1 20.16 49.37 -6.90
C MET A 1 18.91 48.55 -7.22
N GLY A 2 18.93 47.21 -7.19
CA GLY A 2 17.66 46.45 -7.41
C GLY A 2 17.68 44.93 -7.60
N ARG A 3 18.82 44.23 -7.52
CA ARG A 3 18.89 42.76 -7.74
C ARG A 3 19.14 41.90 -6.49
N LYS A 4 19.14 42.49 -5.28
CA LYS A 4 19.48 41.76 -4.04
C LYS A 4 18.31 40.94 -3.47
N THR A 5 17.07 41.40 -3.65
CA THR A 5 15.88 40.80 -3.01
C THR A 5 15.38 39.51 -3.67
N SER A 6 15.65 39.27 -4.95
CA SER A 6 15.19 38.05 -5.65
C SER A 6 16.12 36.87 -5.42
N SER A 7 17.44 37.10 -5.40
CA SER A 7 18.43 36.06 -5.09
C SER A 7 18.36 35.64 -3.62
N GLU A 8 18.13 36.58 -2.70
CA GLU A 8 18.01 36.30 -1.26
C GLU A 8 16.73 35.50 -0.97
N LYS A 9 15.60 35.89 -1.56
CA LYS A 9 14.35 35.10 -1.49
C LYS A 9 14.52 33.71 -2.10
N LEU A 10 15.23 33.57 -3.22
CA LEU A 10 15.49 32.26 -3.83
C LEU A 10 16.44 31.40 -2.97
N LEU A 11 17.43 32.01 -2.31
CA LEU A 11 18.32 31.32 -1.37
C LEU A 11 17.55 30.85 -0.14
N ILE A 12 16.70 31.71 0.43
CA ILE A 12 15.83 31.40 1.56
C ILE A 12 14.83 30.30 1.18
N ILE A 13 14.19 30.36 0.01
CA ILE A 13 13.28 29.31 -0.46
C ILE A 13 14.04 27.99 -0.62
N ARG A 14 15.25 27.98 -1.18
CA ARG A 14 16.06 26.76 -1.30
C ARG A 14 16.50 26.21 0.06
N LEU A 15 16.88 27.08 1.00
CA LEU A 15 17.23 26.71 2.36
C LEU A 15 16.02 26.16 3.11
N LEU A 16 14.86 26.80 3.01
CA LEU A 16 13.60 26.34 3.62
C LEU A 16 13.14 25.02 3.00
N VAL A 17 13.17 24.89 1.68
CA VAL A 17 12.84 23.63 1.00
C VAL A 17 13.81 22.53 1.39
N SER A 18 15.11 22.80 1.49
CA SER A 18 16.11 21.81 1.94
C SER A 18 15.93 21.44 3.42
N LEU A 19 15.62 22.41 4.28
CA LEU A 19 15.34 22.20 5.70
C LEU A 19 14.05 21.38 5.88
N ILE A 20 13.00 21.68 5.12
CA ILE A 20 11.74 20.93 5.13
C ILE A 20 11.99 19.50 4.63
N ILE A 21 12.74 19.32 3.54
CA ILE A 21 13.09 17.99 3.03
C ILE A 21 13.87 17.21 4.10
N ALA A 22 14.87 17.84 4.75
CA ALA A 22 15.66 17.21 5.81
C ALA A 22 14.80 16.82 7.03
N VAL A 23 13.89 17.70 7.46
CA VAL A 23 12.95 17.44 8.57
C VAL A 23 11.97 16.32 8.21
N VAL A 24 11.44 16.31 6.98
CA VAL A 24 10.54 15.25 6.50
C VAL A 24 11.28 13.91 6.42
N THR A 25 12.54 13.87 5.97
CA THR A 25 13.34 12.63 6.01
C THR A 25 13.57 12.13 7.43
N ILE A 26 13.85 13.02 8.40
CA ILE A 26 14.03 12.63 9.81
C ILE A 26 12.73 12.06 10.41
N LEU A 27 11.56 12.56 9.99
CA LEU A 27 10.26 12.08 10.47
C LEU A 27 9.81 10.74 9.84
N VAL A 28 10.30 10.38 8.65
CA VAL A 28 9.97 9.10 7.98
C VAL A 28 10.69 7.90 8.64
N ASP A 29 11.79 8.13 9.36
CA ASP A 29 12.48 7.08 10.15
C ASP A 29 11.69 6.62 11.40
N GLN A 30 10.61 7.30 11.80
CA GLN A 30 9.78 6.92 12.95
C GLN A 30 8.80 5.76 12.67
N ALA A 31 8.83 5.19 11.46
CA ALA A 31 8.06 3.99 11.14
C ALA A 31 8.85 3.10 10.19
N HIS A 32 9.74 2.23 10.70
CA HIS A 32 10.04 0.88 10.16
C HIS A 32 11.07 0.11 11.04
N ALA A 33 10.82 0.04 12.35
CA ALA A 33 11.33 -1.08 13.14
C ALA A 33 10.20 -2.10 13.33
N GLN A 34 9.85 -2.83 12.28
CA GLN A 34 9.42 -4.21 12.49
C GLN A 34 10.70 -5.04 12.54
N PRO A 35 11.07 -5.62 13.69
CA PRO A 35 12.12 -6.62 13.73
C PRO A 35 11.71 -7.74 12.79
N SER A 36 12.55 -8.01 11.79
CA SER A 36 12.53 -9.28 11.08
C SER A 36 13.11 -10.31 12.05
N GLU A 37 12.27 -10.84 12.94
CA GLU A 37 12.64 -11.97 13.77
C GLU A 37 12.95 -13.17 12.85
N PRO A 38 14.11 -13.83 13.02
CA PRO A 38 14.37 -15.11 12.38
C PRO A 38 13.36 -16.16 12.92
N PRO A 39 12.95 -17.15 12.10
CA PRO A 39 12.09 -18.23 12.58
C PRO A 39 12.92 -19.14 13.48
N GLY A 40 12.89 -18.87 14.79
CA GLY A 40 13.72 -19.57 15.77
C GLY A 40 13.04 -19.68 17.12
N THR A 41 12.33 -20.79 17.31
CA THR A 41 12.11 -21.45 18.61
C THR A 41 11.40 -20.64 19.71
N LEU A 42 10.08 -20.48 19.58
CA LEU A 42 9.21 -20.37 20.76
C LEU A 42 8.75 -21.77 21.16
N SER A 43 9.42 -22.34 22.17
CA SER A 43 8.87 -23.42 22.98
C SER A 43 7.73 -22.85 23.82
N GLY A 44 6.58 -22.69 23.19
CA GLY A 44 5.30 -22.43 23.82
C GLY A 44 4.29 -23.17 22.98
N THR A 45 3.66 -24.19 23.54
CA THR A 45 2.58 -24.93 22.90
C THR A 45 1.45 -23.94 22.62
N PHE A 46 1.48 -23.26 21.47
CA PHE A 46 0.36 -22.51 20.96
C PHE A 46 -0.65 -23.56 20.55
N VAL A 47 -1.55 -23.90 21.48
CA VAL A 47 -2.74 -24.67 21.18
C VAL A 47 -3.55 -23.79 20.23
N VAL A 48 -3.36 -23.98 18.93
CA VAL A 48 -4.28 -23.45 17.92
C VAL A 48 -5.63 -24.09 18.27
N PRO A 49 -6.63 -23.33 18.76
CA PRO A 49 -7.95 -23.89 18.96
C PRO A 49 -8.39 -24.48 17.61
N PRO A 50 -9.04 -25.65 17.58
CA PRO A 50 -9.50 -26.23 16.32
C PRO A 50 -10.34 -25.18 15.59
N SER A 51 -9.79 -24.66 14.51
CA SER A 51 -10.51 -23.73 13.64
C SER A 51 -11.76 -24.45 13.18
N SER A 52 -12.94 -23.86 13.43
CA SER A 52 -14.19 -24.43 12.93
C SER A 52 -14.07 -24.67 11.42
N GLU A 53 -14.76 -25.70 10.90
CA GLU A 53 -14.74 -25.98 9.45
C GLU A 53 -15.15 -24.75 8.62
N LEU A 54 -16.04 -23.91 9.18
CA LEU A 54 -16.42 -22.62 8.60
C LEU A 54 -15.22 -21.66 8.51
N ALA A 55 -14.44 -21.50 9.57
CA ALA A 55 -13.25 -20.65 9.56
C ALA A 55 -12.20 -21.16 8.54
N ALA A 56 -12.02 -22.48 8.44
CA ALA A 56 -11.14 -23.09 7.44
C ALA A 56 -11.62 -22.83 6.01
N ALA A 57 -12.93 -22.92 5.74
CA ALA A 57 -13.52 -22.62 4.44
C ALA A 57 -13.37 -21.13 4.05
N CYS A 58 -13.62 -20.23 5.00
CA CYS A 58 -13.42 -18.79 4.81
C CYS A 58 -11.97 -18.44 4.48
N HIS A 59 -11.02 -19.03 5.20
CA HIS A 59 -9.60 -18.83 4.94
C HIS A 59 -9.19 -19.39 3.58
N LYS A 60 -9.64 -20.62 3.23
CA LYS A 60 -9.30 -21.28 1.97
C LYS A 60 -9.78 -20.51 0.73
N GLY A 61 -10.94 -19.87 0.80
CA GLY A 61 -11.44 -19.03 -0.30
C GLY A 61 -10.80 -17.65 -0.37
N PHE A 62 -10.40 -17.08 0.76
CA PHE A 62 -9.79 -15.75 0.82
C PHE A 62 -8.29 -15.75 0.51
N ALA A 63 -7.54 -16.75 1.00
CA ALA A 63 -6.09 -16.84 0.87
C ALA A 63 -5.57 -16.62 -0.57
N PRO A 64 -6.07 -17.30 -1.61
CA PRO A 64 -5.56 -17.09 -2.97
C PRO A 64 -5.83 -15.68 -3.52
N LEU A 65 -6.91 -15.02 -3.08
CA LEU A 65 -7.23 -13.65 -3.47
C LEU A 65 -6.27 -12.65 -2.82
N ARG A 66 -5.94 -12.89 -1.54
CA ARG A 66 -4.93 -12.13 -0.82
C ARG A 66 -3.55 -12.31 -1.45
N ASP A 67 -3.15 -13.54 -1.75
CA ASP A 67 -1.84 -13.84 -2.33
C ASP A 67 -1.67 -13.20 -3.72
N GLU A 68 -2.74 -13.18 -4.54
CA GLU A 68 -2.75 -12.46 -5.80
C GLU A 68 -2.57 -10.95 -5.59
N ALA A 69 -3.35 -10.35 -4.69
CA ALA A 69 -3.26 -8.91 -4.40
C ALA A 69 -1.86 -8.55 -3.90
N GLU A 70 -1.29 -9.34 -2.99
CA GLU A 70 0.07 -9.13 -2.49
C GLU A 70 1.12 -9.27 -3.58
N ARG A 71 1.00 -10.27 -4.46
CA ARG A 71 1.93 -10.44 -5.58
C ARG A 71 1.91 -9.22 -6.50
N ARG A 72 0.73 -8.71 -6.84
CA ARG A 72 0.59 -7.51 -7.68
C ARG A 72 1.07 -6.25 -6.96
N GLY A 73 0.77 -6.12 -5.67
CA GLY A 73 1.25 -5.01 -4.84
C GLY A 73 2.77 -4.95 -4.75
N ARG A 74 3.46 -6.11 -4.65
CA ARG A 74 4.93 -6.17 -4.70
C ARG A 74 5.50 -5.65 -6.02
N LEU A 75 4.85 -5.95 -7.15
CA LEU A 75 5.28 -5.43 -8.45
C LEU A 75 5.12 -3.90 -8.53
N VAL A 76 4.00 -3.36 -8.02
CA VAL A 76 3.79 -1.91 -7.91
C VAL A 76 4.86 -1.26 -7.04
N LYS A 77 5.17 -1.86 -5.88
CA LYS A 77 6.22 -1.37 -4.96
C LYS A 77 7.58 -1.36 -5.63
N ALA A 78 7.99 -2.47 -6.25
CA ALA A 78 9.27 -2.56 -6.94
C ALA A 78 9.39 -1.55 -8.09
N ALA A 79 8.30 -1.32 -8.84
CA ALA A 79 8.24 -0.28 -9.87
C ALA A 79 8.38 1.13 -9.28
N SER A 80 7.74 1.41 -8.14
CA SER A 80 7.87 2.69 -7.44
C SER A 80 9.30 2.93 -6.93
N GLU A 81 9.92 1.91 -6.32
CA GLU A 81 11.28 2.00 -5.77
C GLU A 81 12.32 2.33 -6.85
N ARG A 82 12.20 1.74 -8.04
CA ARG A 82 13.08 2.08 -9.18
C ARG A 82 12.61 3.28 -10.01
N LYS A 83 11.52 3.95 -9.59
CA LYS A 83 10.93 5.10 -10.30
C LYS A 83 10.58 4.77 -11.76
N ALA A 84 9.83 3.69 -11.95
CA ALA A 84 9.38 3.21 -13.24
C ALA A 84 8.69 4.32 -14.07
N PRO A 85 8.77 4.26 -15.41
CA PRO A 85 8.01 5.13 -16.29
C PRO A 85 6.51 5.05 -16.00
N ARG A 86 5.81 6.15 -16.29
CA ARG A 86 4.41 6.32 -15.92
C ARG A 86 3.49 5.26 -16.52
N ASP A 87 3.71 4.89 -17.78
CA ASP A 87 2.87 3.91 -18.47
C ASP A 87 3.02 2.51 -17.87
N GLU A 88 4.24 2.14 -17.48
CA GLU A 88 4.49 0.90 -16.75
C GLU A 88 3.83 0.93 -15.37
N ALA A 89 3.98 2.03 -14.64
CA ALA A 89 3.32 2.20 -13.34
C ALA A 89 1.79 2.12 -13.46
N CYS A 90 1.20 2.72 -14.50
CA CYS A 90 -0.22 2.64 -14.82
C CYS A 90 -0.67 1.18 -15.08
N GLN A 91 0.10 0.43 -15.87
CA GLN A 91 -0.20 -0.98 -16.14
C GLN A 91 -0.16 -1.82 -14.86
N LEU A 92 0.88 -1.65 -14.04
CA LEU A 92 1.05 -2.41 -12.81
C LEU A 92 -0.03 -2.09 -11.77
N ILE A 93 -0.34 -0.80 -11.57
CA ILE A 93 -1.38 -0.41 -10.63
C ILE A 93 -2.77 -0.85 -11.10
N GLY A 94 -3.03 -0.86 -12.41
CA GLY A 94 -4.25 -1.45 -12.98
C GLY A 94 -4.39 -2.93 -12.66
N SER A 95 -3.30 -3.69 -12.77
CA SER A 95 -3.32 -5.12 -12.41
C SER A 95 -3.58 -5.37 -10.92
N PHE A 96 -3.02 -4.53 -10.04
CA PHE A 96 -3.26 -4.59 -8.60
C PHE A 96 -4.70 -4.20 -8.25
N ARG A 97 -5.21 -3.14 -8.86
CA ARG A 97 -6.61 -2.69 -8.74
C ARG A 97 -7.60 -3.81 -9.07
N GLU A 98 -7.37 -4.58 -10.13
CA GLU A 98 -8.28 -5.71 -10.45
C GLU A 98 -8.20 -6.85 -9.43
N ALA A 99 -7.01 -7.13 -8.88
CA ALA A 99 -6.85 -8.12 -7.81
C ALA A 99 -7.59 -7.70 -6.53
N GLU A 100 -7.46 -6.45 -6.11
CA GLU A 100 -8.21 -5.91 -4.97
C GLU A 100 -9.73 -6.01 -5.19
N LEU A 101 -10.21 -5.87 -6.43
CA LEU A 101 -11.64 -5.92 -6.73
C LEU A 101 -12.18 -7.32 -6.48
N ARG A 102 -11.47 -8.34 -6.96
CA ARG A 102 -11.83 -9.74 -6.75
C ARG A 102 -11.83 -10.09 -5.26
N MET A 103 -10.83 -9.61 -4.52
CA MET A 103 -10.74 -9.79 -3.08
C MET A 103 -11.93 -9.15 -2.34
N ILE A 104 -12.27 -7.89 -2.66
CA ILE A 104 -13.41 -7.19 -2.04
C ILE A 104 -14.74 -7.89 -2.35
N ARG A 105 -14.95 -8.33 -3.61
CA ARG A 105 -16.17 -9.06 -3.98
C ARG A 105 -16.37 -10.32 -3.15
N TYR A 106 -15.30 -11.08 -2.91
CA TYR A 106 -15.36 -12.28 -2.07
C TYR A 106 -15.70 -11.91 -0.63
N VAL A 107 -15.00 -10.93 -0.05
CA VAL A 107 -15.23 -10.52 1.34
C VAL A 107 -16.64 -9.98 1.52
N ASP A 108 -17.15 -9.15 0.60
CA ASP A 108 -18.52 -8.65 0.67
C ASP A 108 -19.54 -9.80 0.65
N ALA A 109 -19.40 -10.75 -0.28
CA ALA A 109 -20.30 -11.89 -0.41
C ALA A 109 -20.26 -12.87 0.78
N ASN A 110 -19.15 -12.92 1.52
CA ASN A 110 -18.94 -13.89 2.58
C ASN A 110 -18.83 -13.26 3.99
N SER A 111 -18.84 -11.93 4.10
CA SER A 111 -18.58 -11.19 5.34
C SER A 111 -19.49 -11.59 6.49
N ALA A 112 -20.79 -11.72 6.23
CA ALA A 112 -21.79 -12.15 7.22
C ALA A 112 -21.51 -13.55 7.79
N LYS A 113 -21.04 -14.48 6.95
CA LYS A 113 -20.77 -15.87 7.34
C LYS A 113 -19.40 -16.04 8.00
N CYS A 114 -18.43 -15.25 7.56
CA CYS A 114 -17.02 -15.39 7.94
C CYS A 114 -16.57 -14.35 8.99
N GLY A 115 -17.45 -13.45 9.44
CA GLY A 115 -17.09 -12.38 10.37
C GLY A 115 -16.09 -11.36 9.80
N LEU A 116 -16.16 -11.08 8.49
CA LEU A 116 -15.17 -10.25 7.77
C LEU A 116 -15.66 -8.81 7.49
N GLN A 117 -16.66 -8.31 8.22
CA GLN A 117 -17.28 -7.00 7.97
C GLN A 117 -16.25 -5.86 8.11
N ASP A 118 -15.42 -5.89 9.16
CA ASP A 118 -14.35 -4.90 9.35
C ASP A 118 -13.27 -5.01 8.27
N ILE A 119 -13.02 -6.22 7.77
CA ILE A 119 -12.07 -6.46 6.68
C ILE A 119 -12.63 -5.88 5.38
N ALA A 120 -13.92 -6.04 5.09
CA ALA A 120 -14.57 -5.45 3.92
C ALA A 120 -14.37 -3.93 3.89
N THR A 121 -14.60 -3.27 5.02
CA THR A 121 -14.42 -1.82 5.18
C THR A 121 -12.98 -1.39 4.94
N ARG A 122 -12.01 -2.07 5.57
CA ARG A 122 -10.58 -1.76 5.38
C ARG A 122 -10.12 -1.97 3.95
N LEU A 123 -10.55 -3.06 3.31
CA LEU A 123 -10.19 -3.35 1.92
C LEU A 123 -10.76 -2.32 0.96
N LYS A 124 -12.00 -1.87 1.17
CA LYS A 124 -12.62 -0.79 0.37
C LYS A 124 -11.87 0.53 0.53
N ALA A 125 -11.45 0.88 1.75
CA ALA A 125 -10.65 2.06 2.00
C ALA A 125 -9.25 1.99 1.34
N GLY A 126 -8.60 0.82 1.39
CA GLY A 126 -7.34 0.57 0.67
C GLY A 126 -7.51 0.73 -0.84
N ARG A 127 -8.54 0.09 -1.41
CA ARG A 127 -8.88 0.20 -2.83
C ARG A 127 -9.12 1.65 -3.25
N ALA A 128 -9.81 2.47 -2.45
CA ALA A 128 -10.05 3.86 -2.81
C ALA A 128 -8.75 4.64 -3.08
N LYS A 129 -7.68 4.35 -2.31
CA LYS A 129 -6.35 4.91 -2.54
C LYS A 129 -5.71 4.35 -3.82
N THR A 130 -5.83 3.05 -4.05
CA THR A 130 -5.38 2.41 -5.31
C THR A 130 -6.07 3.03 -6.53
N GLU A 131 -7.37 3.29 -6.47
CA GLU A 131 -8.14 3.94 -7.53
C GLU A 131 -7.65 5.37 -7.80
N GLU A 132 -7.40 6.14 -6.75
CA GLU A 132 -6.83 7.49 -6.87
C GLU A 132 -5.45 7.46 -7.52
N MET A 133 -4.58 6.54 -7.09
CA MET A 133 -3.25 6.37 -7.67
C MET A 133 -3.32 5.93 -9.14
N HIS A 134 -4.19 4.97 -9.45
CA HIS A 134 -4.46 4.55 -10.82
C HIS A 134 -4.90 5.73 -11.69
N ARG A 135 -5.87 6.54 -11.25
CA ARG A 135 -6.31 7.74 -11.99
C ARG A 135 -5.16 8.71 -12.25
N ARG A 136 -4.32 8.98 -11.25
CA ARG A 136 -3.18 9.91 -11.40
C ARG A 136 -2.12 9.39 -12.36
N LEU A 137 -1.79 8.10 -12.29
CA LEU A 137 -0.76 7.49 -13.13
C LEU A 137 -1.26 7.29 -14.56
N CYS A 138 -2.53 6.94 -14.73
CA CYS A 138 -3.12 6.62 -16.03
C CYS A 138 -3.78 7.79 -16.75
N ALA A 139 -3.93 8.96 -16.11
CA ALA A 139 -4.48 10.15 -16.78
C ALA A 139 -3.64 10.47 -18.03
N VAL A 140 -4.25 10.62 -19.21
CA VAL A 140 -3.50 11.08 -20.38
C VAL A 140 -3.14 12.56 -20.15
N PRO A 141 -1.86 12.98 -20.25
CA PRO A 141 -1.53 14.38 -20.11
C PRO A 141 -1.96 15.11 -21.39
N GLY A 142 -2.87 16.09 -21.27
CA GLY A 142 -3.18 17.02 -22.37
C GLY A 142 -4.49 16.80 -23.13
N VAL A 143 -5.56 16.37 -22.47
CA VAL A 143 -6.94 16.55 -22.96
C VAL A 143 -7.67 17.53 -22.06
#